data_AF-A0A1B7V609-F1
#
_entry.id   AF-A0A1B7V609-F1
#
_cell.length_a   1.000
_cell.length_b   1.000
_cell.length_c   1.000
_cell.angle_alpha   90.00
_cell.angle_beta   90.00
_cell.angle_gamma   90.00
#
_symmetry.space_group_name_H-M   'P 1'
#
loop_
_entity.id
_entity.type
_entity.pdbx_description
1 polymer ?
#
loop_
_entity_poly.entity_id
_entity_poly.type
_entity_poly.pdbx_seq_one_letter_code
_entity_poly.pdbx_strand_id
1 'polypeptide(L)'
;MPPLPPYLIFITLFLVVIPSLVTIFLRISLYRYLINLNNKIQKLIQQGVKKDKDKEEGELKIIQILKNRFKQASKQLDYINTGALIDQVYSQEKIKGLTCEQIDYLCRILPNLLLAFGLLGTFLGITINLSTLSQTINQANANDVSNLVTELKKPLEGMSIAFTTSLTGLFFSALLTLFNFIFNSGLAKYRLISSLEDYLDNIYLPEVQGDARLDKIVNRMVSQQDVFLTNFGETVRKAVEQSMGKVAQQIADGNKETTDLARQVYEKFTASAGTISSAANEFQNSMSALNTTSQIFKQSAETFNQSQFPLKLSLAVVDLSNTQQKFSESATSLAATTEVIKTVLTEVQNYSQTLIKLAEEINNTNKTSIQVLDLHQNNQNLLTEIIPQLQQGANSYEKAVNKLDDLNQRVSDKFNNFDQLITAMTQLLENVKTYTTELISKVATETENSSQSLISLAEEIKAMNQTSIQVLDLHQNNQNLRFYRSPYDQTSF
;
A
#
# COMPACT_ATOMS: atom_id res chain seq x y z
N MET A 1 -6.32 5.07 11.53
CA MET A 1 -4.87 5.30 11.68
C MET A 1 -4.32 4.16 12.51
N PRO A 2 -3.36 3.38 12.02
CA PRO A 2 -2.71 2.39 12.86
C PRO A 2 -1.99 3.10 14.03
N PRO A 3 -1.86 2.44 15.19
CA PRO A 3 -1.24 3.04 16.35
C PRO A 3 0.23 3.35 16.07
N LEU A 4 0.59 4.63 16.22
CA LEU A 4 1.97 5.09 16.15
C LEU A 4 2.84 4.27 17.12
N PRO A 5 4.06 3.86 16.74
CA PRO A 5 4.94 3.15 17.64
C PRO A 5 5.21 3.99 18.91
N PRO A 6 5.13 3.41 20.12
CA PRO A 6 5.18 4.17 21.36
C PRO A 6 6.46 5.00 21.54
N TYR A 7 7.59 4.54 21.00
CA TYR A 7 8.86 5.29 21.04
C TYR A 7 8.83 6.58 20.19
N LEU A 8 8.15 6.56 19.04
CA LEU A 8 8.01 7.73 18.17
C LEU A 8 7.04 8.75 18.78
N ILE A 9 5.95 8.29 19.40
CA ILE A 9 5.05 9.16 20.17
C ILE A 9 5.83 9.87 21.28
N PHE A 10 6.65 9.12 22.03
CA PHE A 10 7.46 9.68 23.11
C PHE A 10 8.43 10.75 22.64
N ILE A 11 9.17 10.48 21.54
CA ILE A 11 10.10 11.45 20.94
C ILE A 11 9.36 12.70 20.47
N THR A 12 8.22 12.53 19.80
CA THR A 12 7.44 13.68 19.28
C THR A 12 6.87 14.52 20.43
N LEU A 13 6.39 13.87 21.49
CA LEU A 13 5.90 14.55 22.68
C LEU A 13 7.01 15.35 23.38
N PHE A 14 8.18 14.74 23.56
CA PHE A 14 9.32 15.32 24.28
C PHE A 14 10.03 16.42 23.48
N LEU A 15 10.20 16.24 22.17
CA LEU A 15 10.97 17.14 21.32
C LEU A 15 10.14 18.29 20.73
N VAL A 16 8.84 18.05 20.49
CA VAL A 16 7.96 19.02 19.81
C VAL A 16 6.92 19.57 20.76
N VAL A 17 6.08 18.71 21.35
CA VAL A 17 4.88 19.16 22.08
C VAL A 17 5.25 19.89 23.38
N ILE A 18 6.09 19.29 24.22
CA ILE A 18 6.48 19.88 25.52
C ILE A 18 7.22 21.21 25.33
N PRO A 19 8.26 21.33 24.49
CA PRO A 19 8.94 22.60 24.27
C PRO A 19 8.03 23.68 23.70
N SER A 20 7.09 23.30 22.83
CA SER A 20 6.09 24.22 22.28
C SER A 20 5.17 24.78 23.37
N LEU A 21 4.60 23.91 24.21
CA LEU A 21 3.71 24.35 25.29
C LEU A 21 4.44 25.23 26.32
N VAL A 22 5.67 24.86 26.69
CA VAL A 22 6.51 25.66 27.59
C VAL A 22 6.77 27.04 26.99
N THR A 23 7.08 27.11 25.70
CA THR A 23 7.39 28.38 25.02
C THR A 23 6.16 29.27 24.87
N ILE A 24 4.99 28.70 24.55
CA ILE A 24 3.71 29.43 24.56
C ILE A 24 3.46 30.02 25.95
N PHE A 25 3.62 29.22 27.00
CA PHE A 25 3.43 29.67 28.37
C PHE A 25 4.41 30.79 28.75
N LEU A 26 5.70 30.63 28.45
CA LEU A 26 6.73 31.64 28.71
C LEU A 26 6.44 32.94 27.95
N ARG A 27 6.02 32.85 26.68
CA ARG A 27 5.68 34.01 25.85
C ARG A 27 4.52 34.81 26.43
N ILE A 28 3.44 34.13 26.84
CA ILE A 28 2.28 34.77 27.47
C ILE A 28 2.68 35.38 28.82
N SER A 29 3.47 34.66 29.62
CA SER A 29 3.94 35.15 30.92
C SER A 29 4.80 36.40 30.78
N LEU A 30 5.74 36.41 29.83
CA LEU A 30 6.59 37.57 29.54
C LEU A 30 5.76 38.76 29.10
N TYR A 31 4.87 38.58 28.12
CA TYR A 31 4.01 39.66 27.62
C TYR A 31 3.14 40.27 28.73
N ARG A 32 2.48 39.43 29.55
CA ARG A 32 1.67 39.90 30.68
C ARG A 32 2.50 40.62 31.72
N TYR A 33 3.70 40.13 32.03
CA TYR A 33 4.61 40.76 32.97
C TYR A 33 5.05 42.15 32.50
N LEU A 34 5.48 42.28 31.24
CA LEU A 34 5.90 43.56 30.65
C LEU A 34 4.77 44.58 30.63
N ILE A 35 3.55 44.17 30.24
CA ILE A 35 2.38 45.07 30.27
C ILE A 35 2.02 45.45 31.71
N ASN A 36 2.07 44.53 32.66
CA ASN A 36 1.77 44.84 34.05
C ASN A 36 2.77 45.85 34.62
N LEU A 37 4.07 45.66 34.38
CA LEU A 37 5.10 46.64 34.73
C LEU A 37 4.84 48.00 34.08
N ASN A 38 4.61 48.02 32.77
CA ASN A 38 4.33 49.25 32.03
C ASN A 38 3.13 49.99 32.62
N ASN A 39 2.02 49.29 32.88
CA ASN A 39 0.82 49.89 33.46
C ASN A 39 1.06 50.42 34.87
N LYS A 40 1.89 49.76 35.68
CA LYS A 40 2.27 50.26 37.00
C LYS A 40 3.15 51.50 36.92
N ILE A 41 4.11 51.54 35.99
CA ILE A 41 4.95 52.72 35.74
C ILE A 41 4.10 53.88 35.23
N GLN A 42 3.20 53.64 34.26
CA GLN A 42 2.28 54.68 33.78
C GLN A 42 1.37 55.21 34.90
N LYS A 43 0.89 54.34 35.81
CA LYS A 43 0.16 54.79 37.01
C LYS A 43 1.03 55.66 37.91
N LEU A 44 2.30 55.30 38.11
CA LEU A 44 3.25 56.12 38.88
C LEU A 44 3.55 57.46 38.20
N ILE A 45 3.64 57.51 36.88
CA ILE A 45 3.80 58.75 36.13
C ILE A 45 2.56 59.64 36.32
N GLN A 46 1.36 59.08 36.16
CA GLN A 46 0.10 59.79 36.37
C GLN A 46 -0.10 60.23 37.83
N GLN A 47 0.41 59.48 38.81
CA GLN A 47 0.37 59.81 40.22
C GLN A 47 1.45 60.82 40.62
N GLY A 48 2.66 60.75 40.05
CA GLY A 48 3.74 61.73 40.28
C GLY A 48 3.40 63.14 39.80
N VAL A 49 2.48 63.26 38.83
CA VAL A 49 1.89 64.55 38.42
C VAL A 49 0.92 65.12 39.49
N LYS A 50 0.41 64.29 40.41
CA LYS A 50 -0.45 64.69 41.54
C LYS A 50 0.31 64.52 42.85
N LYS A 51 1.04 65.57 43.26
CA LYS A 51 1.71 65.72 44.56
C LYS A 51 0.92 65.05 45.70
N ASP A 52 1.45 63.95 46.23
CA ASP A 52 1.27 63.59 47.63
C ASP A 52 2.56 62.90 48.11
N LYS A 53 3.25 63.52 49.07
CA LYS A 53 4.66 63.23 49.42
C LYS A 53 4.83 62.05 50.37
N ASP A 54 3.76 61.43 50.86
CA ASP A 54 3.82 60.57 52.06
C ASP A 54 3.33 59.12 51.87
N LYS A 55 3.34 58.55 50.66
CA LYS A 55 3.07 57.12 50.45
C LYS A 55 4.11 56.43 49.57
N GLU A 56 5.25 56.07 50.17
CA GLU A 56 6.18 55.06 49.65
C GLU A 56 5.63 53.62 49.82
N GLU A 57 4.36 53.36 49.45
CA GLU A 57 3.83 52.00 49.47
C GLU A 57 4.05 51.31 48.12
N GLY A 58 5.14 50.55 48.04
CA GLY A 58 5.32 49.49 47.06
C GLY A 58 6.01 49.90 45.76
N GLU A 59 7.09 50.68 45.83
CA GLU A 59 7.92 50.97 44.66
C GLU A 59 8.37 49.68 43.95
N LEU A 60 8.23 49.66 42.63
CA LEU A 60 8.71 48.56 41.80
C LEU A 60 10.22 48.40 41.94
N LYS A 61 10.70 47.17 42.14
CA LYS A 61 12.14 46.84 42.23
C LYS A 61 12.96 47.43 41.07
N ILE A 62 12.40 47.39 39.86
CA ILE A 62 13.05 47.94 38.65
C ILE A 62 13.29 49.45 38.78
N ILE A 63 12.35 50.21 39.36
CA ILE A 63 12.48 51.66 39.55
C ILE A 63 13.50 51.98 40.64
N GLN A 64 13.52 51.23 41.74
CA GLN A 64 14.49 51.43 42.82
C GLN A 64 15.94 51.24 42.34
N ILE A 65 16.20 50.16 41.60
CA ILE A 65 17.51 49.89 41.01
C ILE A 65 17.90 50.99 40.04
N LEU A 66 16.95 51.43 39.21
CA LEU A 66 17.15 52.47 38.21
C LEU A 66 17.45 53.85 38.85
N LYS A 67 16.68 54.27 39.87
CA LYS A 67 16.92 55.49 40.66
C LYS A 67 18.30 55.50 41.31
N ASN A 68 18.68 54.39 41.96
CA ASN A 68 20.00 54.28 42.60
C ASN A 68 21.16 54.41 41.61
N ARG A 69 21.07 53.73 40.46
CA ARG A 69 22.07 53.84 39.40
C ARG A 69 22.11 55.24 38.80
N PHE A 70 20.95 55.85 38.56
CA PHE A 70 20.85 57.21 38.04
C PHE A 70 21.47 58.24 38.99
N LYS A 71 21.17 58.15 40.30
CA LYS A 71 21.76 59.01 41.33
C LYS A 71 23.28 58.86 41.44
N GLN A 72 23.80 57.65 41.26
CA GLN A 72 25.24 57.41 41.23
C GLN A 72 25.89 58.01 39.97
N ALA A 73 25.28 57.80 38.80
CA ALA A 73 25.75 58.37 37.53
C ALA A 73 25.74 59.91 37.55
N SER A 74 24.70 60.53 38.11
CA SER A 74 24.57 61.98 38.23
C SER A 74 25.62 62.66 39.11
N LYS A 75 26.34 61.91 39.96
CA LYS A 75 27.44 62.46 40.77
C LYS A 75 28.77 62.50 40.02
N GLN A 76 28.93 61.67 39.00
CA GLN A 76 30.20 61.43 38.30
C GLN A 76 30.21 62.01 36.88
N LEU A 77 29.03 62.20 36.28
CA LEU A 77 28.89 62.57 34.88
C LEU A 77 28.00 63.82 34.72
N ASP A 78 28.45 64.78 33.91
CA ASP A 78 27.68 65.98 33.54
C ASP A 78 26.52 65.66 32.58
N TYR A 79 26.61 64.54 31.85
CA TYR A 79 25.55 64.04 30.96
C TYR A 79 25.34 62.54 31.18
N ILE A 80 24.10 62.14 31.46
CA ILE A 80 23.72 60.75 31.73
C ILE A 80 22.94 60.21 30.53
N ASN A 81 23.36 59.06 30.00
CA ASN A 81 22.60 58.36 28.97
C ASN A 81 21.50 57.50 29.63
N THR A 82 20.29 58.07 29.73
CA THR A 82 19.12 57.44 30.35
C THR A 82 18.75 56.11 29.66
N GLY A 83 18.79 56.05 28.34
CA GLY A 83 18.47 54.83 27.57
C GLY A 83 19.40 53.65 27.90
N ALA A 84 20.71 53.89 27.97
CA ALA A 84 21.69 52.85 28.29
C ALA A 84 21.50 52.28 29.71
N LEU A 85 21.11 53.12 30.68
CA LEU A 85 20.81 52.68 32.04
C LEU A 85 19.55 51.79 32.08
N ILE A 86 18.51 52.17 31.34
CA ILE A 86 17.26 51.40 31.26
C ILE A 86 17.51 50.04 30.60
N ASP A 87 18.23 49.99 29.49
CA ASP A 87 18.57 48.74 28.80
C ASP A 87 19.38 47.80 29.70
N GLN A 88 20.35 48.32 30.44
CA GLN A 88 21.15 47.51 31.35
C GLN A 88 20.34 46.96 32.52
N VAL A 89 19.40 47.73 33.09
CA VAL A 89 18.52 47.24 34.15
C VAL A 89 17.52 46.21 33.60
N TYR A 90 16.97 46.45 32.41
CA TYR A 90 16.06 45.51 31.74
C TYR A 90 16.69 44.15 31.45
N SER A 91 17.95 44.13 30.98
CA SER A 91 18.67 42.87 30.69
C SER A 91 18.88 41.98 31.93
N GLN A 92 18.85 42.58 33.14
CA GLN A 92 19.00 41.87 34.40
C GLN A 92 17.69 41.35 34.99
N GLU A 93 16.54 41.76 34.44
CA GLU A 93 15.22 41.30 34.89
C GLU A 93 14.97 39.83 34.56
N LYS A 94 14.47 39.08 35.55
CA LYS A 94 14.26 37.64 35.46
C LYS A 94 12.81 37.27 35.74
N ILE A 95 12.25 36.42 34.88
CA ILE A 95 10.93 35.80 35.05
C ILE A 95 11.14 34.30 35.25
N LYS A 96 10.78 33.79 36.44
CA LYS A 96 10.91 32.36 36.81
C LYS A 96 12.31 31.78 36.56
N GLY A 97 13.36 32.57 36.83
CA GLY A 97 14.77 32.15 36.72
C GLY A 97 15.44 32.36 35.36
N LEU A 98 14.67 32.65 34.31
CA LEU A 98 15.17 33.00 32.97
C LEU A 98 15.16 34.52 32.78
N THR A 99 16.15 35.05 32.07
CA THR A 99 16.16 36.48 31.70
C THR A 99 15.08 36.75 30.64
N CYS A 100 14.53 37.97 30.64
CA CYS A 100 13.57 38.38 29.62
C CYS A 100 14.11 38.18 28.19
N GLU A 101 15.39 38.46 27.98
CA GLU A 101 16.08 38.30 26.69
C GLU A 101 16.23 36.83 26.28
N GLN A 102 16.55 35.93 27.22
CA GLN A 102 16.60 34.49 26.94
C GLN A 102 15.23 33.95 26.52
N ILE A 103 14.15 34.39 27.18
CA ILE A 103 12.79 33.98 26.82
C ILE A 103 12.46 34.46 25.41
N ASP A 104 12.76 35.72 25.08
CA ASP A 104 12.52 36.28 23.75
C ASP A 104 13.32 35.57 22.66
N TYR A 105 14.59 35.28 22.93
CA TYR A 105 15.46 34.55 22.01
C TYR A 105 14.95 33.12 21.76
N LEU A 106 14.57 32.40 22.82
CA LEU A 106 14.00 31.05 22.73
C LEU A 106 12.70 31.06 21.90
N CYS A 107 11.80 32.01 22.18
CA CYS A 107 10.54 32.16 21.45
C CYS A 107 10.76 32.45 19.96
N ARG A 108 11.82 33.18 19.60
CA ARG A 108 12.16 33.50 18.21
C ARG A 108 12.72 32.31 17.44
N ILE A 109 13.50 31.46 18.09
CA ILE A 109 14.22 30.36 17.42
C ILE A 109 13.40 29.08 17.37
N LEU A 110 12.60 28.81 18.41
CA LEU A 110 11.90 27.53 18.51
C LEU A 110 11.01 27.20 17.30
N PRO A 111 10.25 28.14 16.68
CA PRO A 111 9.47 27.83 15.48
C PRO A 111 10.32 27.29 14.32
N ASN A 112 11.49 27.89 14.08
CA ASN A 112 12.42 27.45 13.04
C ASN A 112 13.06 26.11 13.40
N LEU A 113 13.35 25.90 14.68
CA LEU A 113 13.89 24.63 15.18
C LEU A 113 12.88 23.48 15.04
N LEU A 114 11.59 23.73 15.30
CA LEU A 114 10.52 22.74 15.10
C LEU A 114 10.31 22.39 13.63
N LEU A 115 10.44 23.36 12.72
CA LEU A 115 10.46 23.08 11.28
C LEU A 115 11.66 22.19 10.91
N ALA A 116 12.85 22.50 11.42
CA ALA A 116 14.04 21.68 11.20
C ALA A 116 13.88 20.26 11.76
N PHE A 117 13.27 20.11 12.95
CA PHE A 117 12.96 18.79 13.52
C PHE A 117 11.90 18.03 12.73
N GLY A 118 10.87 18.69 12.19
CA GLY A 118 9.89 18.07 11.30
C GLY A 118 10.52 17.56 10.00
N LEU A 119 11.41 18.35 9.40
CA LEU A 119 12.19 17.97 8.22
C LEU A 119 13.17 16.83 8.52
N LEU A 120 13.87 16.88 9.66
CA LEU A 120 14.74 15.78 10.12
C LEU A 120 13.95 14.48 10.32
N GLY A 121 12.76 14.55 10.91
CA GLY A 121 11.87 13.40 11.08
C GLY A 121 11.46 12.78 9.75
N THR A 122 11.22 13.60 8.72
CA THR A 122 10.92 13.12 7.36
C THR A 122 12.12 12.39 6.76
N PHE A 123 13.32 12.97 6.85
CA PHE A 123 14.54 12.35 6.34
C PHE A 123 14.86 11.03 7.02
N LEU A 124 14.78 10.99 8.36
CA LEU A 124 14.99 9.75 9.12
C LEU A 124 13.94 8.69 8.76
N GLY A 125 12.68 9.08 8.64
CA GLY A 125 11.60 8.15 8.29
C GLY A 125 11.73 7.57 6.89
N ILE A 126 12.07 8.38 5.88
CA ILE A 126 12.36 7.88 4.52
C ILE A 126 13.59 6.97 4.53
N THR A 127 14.64 7.32 5.29
CA THR A 127 15.87 6.52 5.37
C THR A 127 15.60 5.13 5.98
N ILE A 128 14.86 5.07 7.08
CA ILE A 128 14.46 3.80 7.71
C ILE A 128 13.57 3.01 6.76
N ASN A 129 12.60 3.66 6.10
CA ASN A 129 11.72 3.04 5.14
C ASN A 129 12.49 2.37 3.98
N LEU A 130 13.43 3.09 3.37
CA LEU A 130 14.31 2.55 2.32
C LEU A 130 15.18 1.38 2.80
N SER A 131 15.73 1.47 4.01
CA SER A 131 16.50 0.38 4.61
C SER A 131 15.65 -0.88 4.83
N THR A 132 14.43 -0.71 5.33
CA THR A 132 13.51 -1.82 5.61
C THR A 132 13.02 -2.45 4.31
N LEU A 133 12.70 -1.62 3.31
CA LEU A 133 12.32 -2.06 1.97
C LEU A 133 13.44 -2.86 1.30
N SER A 134 14.68 -2.39 1.36
CA SER A 134 15.85 -3.10 0.82
C SER A 134 16.02 -4.47 1.49
N GLN A 135 15.83 -4.53 2.81
CA GLN A 135 15.97 -5.78 3.58
C GLN A 135 14.86 -6.79 3.25
N THR A 136 13.60 -6.32 3.14
CA THR A 136 12.45 -7.13 2.71
C THR A 136 12.63 -7.66 1.29
N ILE A 137 13.10 -6.83 0.34
CA ILE A 137 13.36 -7.27 -1.05
C ILE A 137 14.47 -8.34 -1.08
N ASN A 138 15.52 -8.18 -0.27
CA ASN A 138 16.63 -9.14 -0.21
C ASN A 138 16.28 -10.46 0.49
N GLN A 139 15.26 -10.48 1.34
CA GLN A 139 14.83 -11.67 2.10
C GLN A 139 13.62 -12.39 1.49
N ALA A 140 12.96 -11.79 0.50
CA ALA A 140 11.80 -12.37 -0.16
C ALA A 140 12.20 -13.54 -1.08
N ASN A 141 11.87 -14.77 -0.67
CA ASN A 141 11.95 -15.93 -1.54
C ASN A 141 10.82 -15.90 -2.60
N ALA A 142 11.16 -16.24 -3.85
CA ALA A 142 10.30 -16.10 -5.03
C ALA A 142 8.95 -16.87 -5.01
N ASN A 143 8.69 -17.69 -3.99
CA ASN A 143 7.53 -18.58 -3.93
C ASN A 143 6.34 -18.03 -3.11
N ASP A 144 6.48 -16.85 -2.47
CA ASP A 144 5.53 -16.40 -1.45
C ASP A 144 5.15 -14.91 -1.62
N VAL A 145 4.57 -14.58 -2.78
CA VAL A 145 4.16 -13.22 -3.17
C VAL A 145 3.14 -12.62 -2.18
N SER A 146 2.35 -13.45 -1.49
CA SER A 146 1.39 -13.00 -0.47
C SER A 146 2.08 -12.48 0.80
N ASN A 147 3.22 -13.07 1.16
CA ASN A 147 4.06 -12.58 2.25
C ASN A 147 4.78 -11.28 1.86
N LEU A 148 5.18 -11.11 0.59
CA LEU A 148 5.79 -9.88 0.09
C LEU A 148 4.85 -8.66 0.21
N VAL A 149 3.57 -8.79 -0.14
CA VAL A 149 2.60 -7.68 0.00
C VAL A 149 2.42 -7.29 1.47
N THR A 150 2.44 -8.26 2.37
CA THR A 150 2.33 -8.04 3.81
C THR A 150 3.60 -7.39 4.38
N GLU A 151 4.77 -7.78 3.87
CA GLU A 151 6.05 -7.18 4.22
C GLU A 151 6.22 -5.76 3.68
N LEU A 152 5.70 -5.46 2.47
CA LEU A 152 5.74 -4.13 1.85
C LEU A 152 4.78 -3.12 2.52
N LYS A 153 3.78 -3.59 3.28
CA LYS A 153 2.93 -2.71 4.11
C LYS A 153 3.70 -2.03 5.24
N LYS A 154 4.69 -2.70 5.85
CA LYS A 154 5.50 -2.12 6.94
C LYS A 154 6.29 -0.86 6.52
N PRO A 155 7.03 -0.87 5.39
CA PRO A 155 7.67 0.32 4.84
C PRO A 155 6.67 1.45 4.50
N LEU A 156 5.52 1.13 3.88
CA LEU A 156 4.45 2.08 3.57
C LEU A 156 3.85 2.75 4.82
N GLU A 157 3.68 1.99 5.90
CA GLU A 157 3.22 2.52 7.19
C GLU A 157 4.26 3.44 7.84
N GLY A 158 5.54 3.09 7.75
CA GLY A 158 6.67 3.92 8.16
C GLY A 158 6.71 5.30 7.47
N MET A 159 6.28 5.37 6.21
CA MET A 159 6.15 6.63 5.47
C MET A 159 5.07 7.54 6.08
N SER A 160 3.91 6.97 6.42
CA SER A 160 2.81 7.72 7.05
C SER A 160 3.24 8.29 8.40
N ILE A 161 4.06 7.57 9.15
CA ILE A 161 4.57 8.02 10.45
C ILE A 161 5.55 9.18 10.28
N ALA A 162 6.51 9.08 9.35
CA ALA A 162 7.45 10.14 9.02
C ALA A 162 6.73 11.45 8.62
N PHE A 163 5.69 11.32 7.80
CA PHE A 163 4.87 12.44 7.36
C PHE A 163 4.08 13.06 8.51
N THR A 164 3.54 12.24 9.43
CA THR A 164 2.80 12.72 10.60
C THR A 164 3.71 13.49 11.56
N THR A 165 4.95 13.05 11.77
CA THR A 165 5.94 13.77 12.59
C THR A 165 6.30 15.13 11.97
N SER A 166 6.45 15.18 10.65
CA SER A 166 6.71 16.43 9.91
C SER A 166 5.54 17.41 10.00
N LEU A 167 4.32 16.91 9.79
CA LEU A 167 3.10 17.70 9.91
C LEU A 167 2.93 18.24 11.34
N THR A 168 3.27 17.45 12.35
CA THR A 168 3.24 17.87 13.75
C THR A 168 4.24 19.00 14.01
N GLY A 169 5.49 18.89 13.53
CA GLY A 169 6.49 19.94 13.66
C GLY A 169 6.07 21.25 12.98
N LEU A 170 5.51 21.15 11.77
CA LEU A 170 4.98 22.29 11.03
C LEU A 170 3.79 22.94 11.74
N PHE A 171 2.85 22.13 12.23
CA PHE A 171 1.68 22.61 12.97
C PHE A 171 2.10 23.39 14.23
N PHE A 172 2.98 22.84 15.06
CA PHE A 172 3.44 23.54 16.26
C PHE A 172 4.34 24.75 15.95
N SER A 173 5.10 24.73 14.85
CA SER A 173 5.83 25.90 14.38
C SER A 173 4.89 27.04 13.96
N ALA A 174 3.85 26.73 13.17
CA ALA A 174 2.83 27.69 12.77
C ALA A 174 2.06 28.23 13.99
N LEU A 175 1.70 27.34 14.92
CA LEU A 175 1.03 27.70 16.16
C LEU A 175 1.89 28.66 17.00
N LEU A 176 3.17 28.33 17.25
CA LEU A 176 4.08 29.20 17.98
C LEU A 176 4.28 30.55 17.30
N THR A 177 4.36 30.57 15.96
CA THR A 177 4.48 31.81 15.18
C THR A 177 3.25 32.70 15.39
N LEU A 178 2.05 32.12 15.38
CA LEU A 178 0.81 32.84 15.66
C LEU A 178 0.78 33.39 17.09
N PHE A 179 1.18 32.60 18.09
CA PHE A 179 1.27 33.07 19.47
C PHE A 179 2.32 34.17 19.65
N ASN A 180 3.47 34.08 18.99
CA ASN A 180 4.49 35.13 19.01
C ASN A 180 4.00 36.44 18.39
N PHE A 181 3.17 36.35 17.35
CA PHE A 181 2.53 37.49 16.71
C PHE A 181 1.48 38.14 17.61
N ILE A 182 0.57 37.35 18.18
CA ILE A 182 -0.49 37.85 19.09
C ILE A 182 0.12 38.45 20.36
N PHE A 183 1.06 37.76 20.99
CA PHE A 183 1.74 38.19 22.21
C PHE A 183 3.09 38.81 21.86
N ASN A 184 3.07 39.96 21.19
CA ASN A 184 4.28 40.65 20.75
C ASN A 184 5.01 41.30 21.94
N SER A 185 6.00 40.59 22.50
CA SER A 185 6.86 41.09 23.58
C SER A 185 7.74 42.26 23.17
N GLY A 186 8.13 42.36 21.89
CA GLY A 186 8.96 43.46 21.39
C GLY A 186 8.25 44.80 21.51
N LEU A 187 6.96 44.83 21.15
CA LEU A 187 6.12 46.02 21.34
C LEU A 187 5.92 46.34 22.83
N ALA A 188 5.74 45.32 23.68
CA ALA A 188 5.60 45.50 25.12
C ALA A 188 6.90 46.02 25.77
N LYS A 189 8.08 45.52 25.33
CA LYS A 189 9.40 45.99 25.74
C LYS A 189 9.59 47.46 25.36
N TYR A 190 9.30 47.82 24.11
CA TYR A 190 9.40 49.20 23.64
C TYR A 190 8.56 50.16 24.49
N ARG A 191 7.29 49.81 24.76
CA ARG A 191 6.40 50.61 25.61
C ARG A 191 6.93 50.77 27.04
N LEU A 192 7.46 49.68 27.60
CA LEU A 192 8.05 49.68 28.94
C LEU A 192 9.27 50.60 29.02
N ILE A 193 10.21 50.48 28.08
CA ILE A 193 11.43 51.30 28.02
C ILE A 193 11.05 52.77 27.89
N SER A 194 10.17 53.11 26.95
CA SER A 194 9.69 54.48 26.75
C SER A 194 9.01 55.05 28.01
N SER A 195 8.22 54.25 28.72
CA SER A 195 7.60 54.70 29.98
C SER A 195 8.63 54.85 31.12
N LEU A 196 9.68 54.03 31.16
CA LEU A 196 10.77 54.19 32.13
C LEU A 196 11.60 55.44 31.85
N GLU A 197 11.83 55.75 30.58
CA GLU A 197 12.53 56.95 30.12
C GLU A 197 11.73 58.22 30.47
N ASP A 198 10.43 58.23 30.17
CA ASP A 198 9.50 59.30 30.56
C ASP A 198 9.49 59.54 32.08
N TYR A 199 9.43 58.46 32.88
CA TYR A 199 9.51 58.57 34.34
C TYR A 199 10.85 59.16 34.82
N LEU A 200 11.97 58.73 34.25
CA LEU A 200 13.28 59.23 34.66
C LEU A 200 13.49 60.70 34.28
N ASP A 201 13.21 61.06 33.03
CA ASP A 201 13.55 62.39 32.52
C ASP A 201 12.55 63.46 32.98
N ASN A 202 11.25 63.12 33.10
CA ASN A 202 10.22 64.11 33.43
C ASN A 202 9.84 64.16 34.91
N ILE A 203 10.08 63.11 35.69
CA ILE A 203 9.72 63.07 37.13
C ILE A 203 10.97 63.05 38.01
N TYR A 204 11.89 62.11 37.77
CA TYR A 204 13.03 61.90 38.67
C TYR A 204 14.19 62.89 38.45
N LEU A 205 14.51 63.23 37.21
CA LEU A 205 15.59 64.16 36.86
C LEU A 205 15.37 65.57 37.47
N PRO A 206 14.16 66.17 37.41
CA PRO A 206 13.88 67.42 38.11
C PRO A 206 13.98 67.32 39.64
N GLU A 207 13.60 66.18 40.22
CA GLU A 207 13.67 65.93 41.67
C GLU A 207 15.13 65.86 42.18
N VAL A 208 16.05 65.33 41.37
CA VAL A 208 17.47 65.19 41.74
C VAL A 208 18.29 66.45 41.39
N GLN A 209 17.93 67.19 40.34
CA GLN A 209 18.66 68.39 39.91
C GLN A 209 18.08 69.73 40.41
N GLY A 210 16.87 69.71 40.99
CA GLY A 210 16.06 70.90 41.29
C GLY A 210 16.66 71.94 42.25
N ASP A 211 17.60 71.58 43.14
CA ASP A 211 18.11 72.50 44.18
C ASP A 211 19.63 72.78 44.12
N ALA A 212 20.42 72.11 43.26
CA ALA A 212 21.89 72.11 43.41
C ALA A 212 22.67 73.12 42.54
N ARG A 213 22.05 73.77 41.55
CA ARG A 213 22.76 74.68 40.61
C ARG A 213 22.59 76.18 40.92
N LEU A 214 21.44 76.61 41.43
CA LEU A 214 21.17 78.04 41.69
C LEU A 214 21.76 78.50 43.05
N ASP A 215 21.66 77.69 44.09
CA ASP A 215 22.17 78.03 45.44
C ASP A 215 23.70 78.15 45.52
N LYS A 216 24.42 77.45 44.63
CA LYS A 216 25.89 77.48 44.59
C LYS A 216 26.45 78.75 43.92
N ILE A 217 25.65 79.40 43.08
CA ILE A 217 26.04 80.60 42.32
C ILE A 217 25.66 81.86 43.11
N VAL A 218 24.49 81.87 43.75
CA VAL A 218 23.99 83.02 44.52
C VAL A 218 24.79 83.25 45.83
N ASN A 219 25.13 82.18 46.56
CA ASN A 219 25.88 82.31 47.82
C ASN A 219 27.33 82.79 47.63
N ARG A 220 27.91 82.63 46.43
CA ARG A 220 29.27 83.08 46.13
C ARG A 220 29.32 84.56 45.75
N MET A 221 28.22 85.12 45.22
CA MET A 221 28.12 86.50 44.75
C MET A 221 27.82 87.50 45.89
N VAL A 222 27.08 87.09 46.92
CA VAL A 222 26.72 87.94 48.07
C VAL A 222 27.90 88.15 49.04
N SER A 223 28.75 87.14 49.24
CA SER A 223 29.90 87.23 50.16
C SER A 223 31.01 88.19 49.71
N GLN A 224 31.10 88.51 48.41
CA GLN A 224 32.12 89.41 47.86
C GLN A 224 31.76 90.89 47.97
N GLN A 225 30.48 91.23 48.22
CA GLN A 225 30.02 92.62 48.25
C GLN A 225 30.10 93.26 49.65
N ASP A 226 30.06 92.44 50.71
CA ASP A 226 30.07 92.89 52.12
C ASP A 226 31.46 93.36 52.58
N VAL A 227 32.53 92.76 52.04
CA VAL A 227 33.93 93.03 52.40
C VAL A 227 34.45 94.37 51.84
N PHE A 228 33.82 94.88 50.77
CA PHE A 228 34.30 96.08 50.06
C PHE A 228 33.93 97.38 50.78
N LEU A 229 32.81 97.43 51.51
CA LEU A 229 32.27 98.66 52.09
C LEU A 229 32.82 98.99 53.48
N THR A 230 33.42 98.03 54.19
CA THR A 230 33.89 98.23 55.57
C THR A 230 35.24 98.96 55.68
N ASN A 231 36.08 98.93 54.64
CA ASN A 231 37.51 99.31 54.78
C ASN A 231 37.94 100.60 54.07
N PHE A 232 36.99 101.36 53.53
CA PHE A 232 37.30 102.55 52.69
C PHE A 232 37.78 103.76 53.51
N GLY A 233 37.32 103.93 54.75
CA GLY A 233 37.53 105.16 55.53
C GLY A 233 38.88 105.29 56.26
N GLU A 234 39.54 104.19 56.63
CA GLU A 234 40.78 104.25 57.44
C GLU A 234 42.08 104.22 56.59
N THR A 235 41.99 103.75 55.35
CA THR A 235 43.15 103.44 54.51
C THR A 235 43.88 104.68 53.97
N VAL A 236 43.18 105.80 53.79
CA VAL A 236 43.72 107.01 53.15
C VAL A 236 44.78 107.71 54.00
N ARG A 237 44.71 107.62 55.34
CA ARG A 237 45.68 108.28 56.23
C ARG A 237 47.00 107.53 56.37
N LYS A 238 47.02 106.21 56.20
CA LYS A 238 48.26 105.40 56.18
C LYS A 238 48.93 105.33 54.80
N ALA A 239 48.24 105.76 53.74
CA ALA A 239 48.72 105.66 52.36
C ALA A 239 49.95 106.52 52.05
N VAL A 240 50.25 107.54 52.86
CA VAL A 240 51.31 108.51 52.53
C VAL A 240 52.63 108.20 53.26
N GLU A 241 52.63 107.59 54.44
CA GLU A 241 53.88 107.30 55.18
C GLU A 241 54.53 105.95 54.84
N GLN A 242 53.85 105.03 54.15
CA GLN A 242 54.36 103.69 53.76
C GLN A 242 54.52 103.47 52.24
N SER A 243 54.26 104.47 51.38
CA SER A 243 53.97 104.25 49.96
C SER A 243 55.15 103.73 49.12
N MET A 244 56.40 104.03 49.47
CA MET A 244 57.53 103.64 48.60
C MET A 244 58.07 102.23 48.89
N GLY A 245 58.10 101.78 50.15
CA GLY A 245 58.63 100.46 50.50
C GLY A 245 57.70 99.30 50.15
N LYS A 246 56.39 99.48 50.38
CA LYS A 246 55.38 98.43 50.14
C LYS A 246 55.05 98.25 48.67
N VAL A 247 55.07 99.33 47.88
CA VAL A 247 54.85 99.27 46.43
C VAL A 247 56.03 98.61 45.73
N ALA A 248 57.27 98.90 46.13
CA ALA A 248 58.45 98.20 45.62
C ALA A 248 58.41 96.69 45.93
N GLN A 249 57.99 96.32 47.14
CA GLN A 249 57.79 94.92 47.53
C GLN A 249 56.69 94.23 46.71
N GLN A 250 55.53 94.89 46.51
CA GLN A 250 54.43 94.34 45.70
C GLN A 250 54.79 94.21 44.22
N ILE A 251 55.59 95.12 43.66
CA ILE A 251 56.11 95.00 42.29
C ILE A 251 57.10 93.83 42.21
N ALA A 252 57.96 93.64 43.20
CA ALA A 252 58.89 92.51 43.26
C ALA A 252 58.16 91.17 43.39
N ASP A 253 57.17 91.08 44.27
CA ASP A 253 56.35 89.88 44.47
C ASP A 253 55.48 89.60 43.24
N GLY A 254 54.89 90.62 42.62
CA GLY A 254 54.14 90.49 41.37
C GLY A 254 55.00 90.07 40.18
N ASN A 255 56.25 90.55 40.09
CA ASN A 255 57.21 90.06 39.08
C ASN A 255 57.61 88.61 39.33
N LYS A 256 57.77 88.20 40.59
CA LYS A 256 58.06 86.81 40.96
C LYS A 256 56.89 85.89 40.60
N GLU A 257 55.67 86.29 40.95
CA GLU A 257 54.45 85.54 40.60
C GLU A 257 54.26 85.45 39.07
N THR A 258 54.52 86.55 38.35
CA THR A 258 54.50 86.57 36.87
C THR A 258 55.55 85.63 36.29
N THR A 259 56.75 85.59 36.87
CA THR A 259 57.83 84.69 36.43
C THR A 259 57.47 83.23 36.71
N ASP A 260 56.87 82.93 37.86
CA ASP A 260 56.41 81.58 38.20
C ASP A 260 55.23 81.12 37.33
N LEU A 261 54.29 82.01 37.02
CA LEU A 261 53.22 81.77 36.04
C LEU A 261 53.79 81.51 34.65
N ALA A 262 54.74 82.34 34.19
CA ALA A 262 55.40 82.15 32.90
C ALA A 262 56.13 80.80 32.83
N ARG A 263 56.81 80.40 33.91
CA ARG A 263 57.46 79.09 34.03
C ARG A 263 56.45 77.95 33.98
N GLN A 264 55.34 78.03 34.73
CA GLN A 264 54.28 77.02 34.67
C GLN A 264 53.66 76.90 33.28
N VAL A 265 53.41 78.02 32.60
CA VAL A 265 52.92 78.01 31.22
C VAL A 265 53.92 77.29 30.31
N TYR A 266 55.22 77.58 30.43
CA TYR A 266 56.25 76.91 29.64
C TYR A 266 56.33 75.40 29.92
N GLU A 267 56.28 75.00 31.18
CA GLU A 267 56.27 73.59 31.60
C GLU A 267 55.03 72.86 31.08
N LYS A 268 53.84 73.46 31.21
CA LYS A 268 52.59 72.90 30.70
C LYS A 268 52.56 72.83 29.19
N PHE A 269 53.10 73.83 28.50
CA PHE A 269 53.18 73.85 27.04
C PHE A 269 54.14 72.76 26.55
N THR A 270 55.29 72.60 27.20
CA THR A 270 56.26 71.53 26.90
C THR A 270 55.66 70.15 27.14
N ALA A 271 54.96 69.95 28.26
CA ALA A 271 54.27 68.70 28.56
C ALA A 271 53.18 68.40 27.51
N SER A 272 52.38 69.40 27.13
CA SER A 272 51.34 69.26 26.10
C SER A 272 51.93 68.93 24.74
N ALA A 273 53.05 69.58 24.36
CA ALA A 273 53.77 69.28 23.13
C ALA A 273 54.31 67.83 23.12
N GLY A 274 54.80 67.33 24.25
CA GLY A 274 55.20 65.93 24.42
C GLY A 274 54.02 64.96 24.21
N THR A 275 52.85 65.24 24.80
CA THR A 275 51.64 64.42 24.61
C THR A 275 51.16 64.43 23.17
N ILE A 276 51.18 65.58 22.50
CA ILE A 276 50.83 65.72 21.08
C ILE A 276 51.78 64.91 20.20
N SER A 277 53.09 64.97 20.46
CA SER A 277 54.07 64.19 19.73
C SER A 277 53.86 62.68 19.89
N SER A 278 53.57 62.22 21.11
CA SER A 278 53.24 60.81 21.38
C SER A 278 51.95 60.38 20.66
N ALA A 279 50.91 61.21 20.70
CA ALA A 279 49.66 60.94 19.99
C ALA A 279 49.85 60.88 18.46
N ALA A 280 50.71 61.73 17.90
CA ALA A 280 51.05 61.68 16.48
C ALA A 280 51.76 60.37 16.11
N ASN A 281 52.67 59.88 16.96
CA ASN A 281 53.32 58.58 16.76
C ASN A 281 52.33 57.41 16.86
N GLU A 282 51.43 57.41 17.84
CA GLU A 282 50.37 56.39 17.95
C GLU A 282 49.42 56.40 16.74
N PHE A 283 49.07 57.58 16.24
CA PHE A 283 48.27 57.73 15.04
C PHE A 283 48.99 57.17 13.80
N GLN A 284 50.27 57.50 13.62
CA GLN A 284 51.09 56.97 12.54
C GLN A 284 51.16 55.43 12.57
N ASN A 285 51.35 54.85 13.76
CA ASN A 285 51.39 53.40 13.96
C ASN A 285 50.04 52.75 13.61
N SER A 286 48.93 53.36 14.05
CA SER A 286 47.57 52.90 13.75
C SER A 286 47.29 52.94 12.25
N MET A 287 47.75 53.99 11.56
CA MET A 287 47.57 54.12 10.11
C MET A 287 48.39 53.08 9.33
N SER A 288 49.58 52.73 9.81
CA SER A 288 50.39 51.65 9.25
C SER A 288 49.71 50.28 9.42
N ALA A 289 49.13 50.01 10.59
CA ALA A 289 48.38 48.78 10.85
C ALA A 289 47.12 48.68 9.97
N LEU A 290 46.39 49.80 9.79
CA LEU A 290 45.24 49.88 8.90
C LEU A 290 45.63 49.59 7.44
N ASN A 291 46.72 50.19 6.96
CA ASN A 291 47.22 49.97 5.61
C ASN A 291 47.57 48.49 5.38
N THR A 292 48.25 47.87 6.34
CA THR A 292 48.57 46.43 6.30
C THR A 292 47.30 45.58 6.23
N THR A 293 46.30 45.91 7.04
CA THR A 293 45.01 45.20 7.05
C THR A 293 44.26 45.35 5.73
N SER A 294 44.27 46.55 5.14
CA SER A 294 43.67 46.81 3.83
C SER A 294 44.32 45.98 2.72
N GLN A 295 45.65 45.84 2.75
CA GLN A 295 46.37 45.00 1.80
C GLN A 295 46.04 43.51 1.96
N ILE A 296 45.96 43.01 3.19
CA ILE A 296 45.54 41.61 3.46
C ILE A 296 44.13 41.36 2.93
N PHE A 297 43.22 42.32 3.13
CA PHE A 297 41.86 42.19 2.64
C PHE A 297 41.80 42.16 1.11
N LYS A 298 42.55 43.05 0.44
CA LYS A 298 42.69 43.05 -1.02
C LYS A 298 43.24 41.71 -1.53
N GLN A 299 44.31 41.22 -0.92
CA GLN A 299 44.92 39.95 -1.30
C GLN A 299 43.97 38.77 -1.09
N SER A 300 43.19 38.78 -0.02
CA SER A 300 42.18 37.75 0.24
C SER A 300 41.07 37.77 -0.81
N ALA A 301 40.61 38.96 -1.21
CA ALA A 301 39.62 39.12 -2.28
C ALA A 301 40.16 38.67 -3.64
N GLU A 302 41.40 39.02 -3.98
CA GLU A 302 42.07 38.54 -5.20
C GLU A 302 42.26 37.03 -5.19
N THR A 303 42.68 36.44 -4.06
CA THR A 303 42.82 34.98 -3.90
C THR A 303 41.48 34.28 -4.06
N PHE A 304 40.40 34.83 -3.49
CA PHE A 304 39.06 34.29 -3.66
C PHE A 304 38.60 34.36 -5.12
N ASN A 305 38.83 35.50 -5.79
CA ASN A 305 38.44 35.69 -7.19
C ASN A 305 39.25 34.82 -8.16
N GLN A 306 40.53 34.58 -7.87
CA GLN A 306 41.40 33.67 -8.64
C GLN A 306 41.16 32.20 -8.28
N SER A 307 40.51 31.91 -7.15
CA SER A 307 40.21 30.54 -6.78
C SER A 307 39.21 29.93 -7.75
N GLN A 308 39.33 28.62 -7.98
CA GLN A 308 38.32 27.88 -8.75
C GLN A 308 37.04 27.60 -7.96
N PHE A 309 36.93 28.11 -6.73
CA PHE A 309 35.79 27.82 -5.87
C PHE A 309 34.45 28.27 -6.48
N PRO A 310 34.29 29.49 -7.03
CA PRO A 310 33.03 29.92 -7.63
C PRO A 310 32.64 29.05 -8.85
N LEU A 311 33.62 28.69 -9.67
CA LEU A 311 33.42 27.83 -10.83
C LEU A 311 33.01 26.41 -10.41
N LYS A 312 33.72 25.82 -9.45
CA LYS A 312 33.39 24.48 -8.91
C LYS A 312 32.02 24.48 -8.23
N LEU A 313 31.67 25.54 -7.53
CA LEU A 313 30.35 25.70 -6.93
C LEU A 313 29.27 25.76 -8.01
N SER A 314 29.49 26.54 -9.07
CA SER A 314 28.56 26.62 -10.21
C SER A 314 28.41 25.26 -10.91
N LEU A 315 29.50 24.54 -11.17
CA LEU A 315 29.47 23.20 -11.76
C LEU A 315 28.74 22.21 -10.85
N ALA A 316 28.98 22.24 -9.54
CA ALA A 316 28.27 21.38 -8.59
C ALA A 316 26.76 21.66 -8.58
N VAL A 317 26.33 22.91 -8.75
CA VAL A 317 24.91 23.27 -8.88
C VAL A 317 24.32 22.72 -10.18
N VAL A 318 25.06 22.78 -11.29
CA VAL A 318 24.65 22.18 -12.57
C VAL A 318 24.52 20.66 -12.45
N ASP A 319 25.51 20.00 -11.85
CA ASP A 319 25.49 18.55 -11.62
C ASP A 319 24.33 18.12 -10.72
N LEU A 320 24.01 18.92 -9.70
CA LEU A 320 22.85 18.69 -8.84
C LEU A 320 21.53 18.82 -9.63
N SER A 321 21.42 19.81 -10.51
CA SER A 321 20.25 19.98 -11.37
C SER A 321 20.08 18.81 -12.34
N ASN A 322 21.17 18.36 -12.96
CA ASN A 322 21.17 17.18 -13.83
C ASN A 322 20.78 15.90 -13.05
N THR A 323 21.28 15.75 -11.83
CA THR A 323 20.94 14.61 -10.95
C THR A 323 19.46 14.63 -10.59
N GLN A 324 18.91 15.80 -10.28
CA GLN A 324 17.49 15.97 -10.00
C GLN A 324 16.63 15.58 -11.23
N GLN A 325 17.02 15.99 -12.43
CA GLN A 325 16.31 15.62 -13.65
C GLN A 325 16.32 14.10 -13.88
N LYS A 326 17.48 13.46 -13.81
CA LYS A 326 17.60 12.00 -13.95
C LYS A 326 16.81 11.23 -12.89
N PHE A 327 16.76 11.76 -11.67
CA PHE A 327 15.93 11.18 -10.62
C PHE A 327 14.45 11.26 -10.96
N SER A 328 13.98 12.38 -11.52
CA SER A 328 12.60 12.53 -12.00
C SER A 328 12.28 11.53 -13.11
N GLU A 329 13.17 11.39 -14.10
CA GLU A 329 13.01 10.42 -15.20
C GLU A 329 12.94 8.98 -14.68
N SER A 330 13.81 8.64 -13.71
CA SER A 330 13.81 7.33 -13.04
C SER A 330 12.51 7.07 -12.28
N ALA A 331 11.97 8.08 -11.60
CA ALA A 331 10.68 7.99 -10.90
C ALA A 331 9.51 7.75 -11.89
N THR A 332 9.53 8.42 -13.05
CA THR A 332 8.53 8.20 -14.12
C THR A 332 8.64 6.78 -14.68
N SER A 333 9.85 6.30 -14.95
CA SER A 333 10.07 4.93 -15.44
C SER A 333 9.61 3.89 -14.42
N LEU A 334 9.90 4.09 -13.13
CA LEU A 334 9.44 3.20 -12.05
C LEU A 334 7.90 3.18 -11.96
N ALA A 335 7.24 4.33 -12.10
CA ALA A 335 5.78 4.41 -12.13
C ALA A 335 5.20 3.63 -13.31
N ALA A 336 5.77 3.77 -14.51
CA ALA A 336 5.36 3.01 -15.68
C ALA A 336 5.54 1.50 -15.47
N THR A 337 6.67 1.09 -14.89
CA THR A 337 6.96 -0.32 -14.59
C THR A 337 5.96 -0.89 -13.58
N THR A 338 5.55 -0.09 -12.59
CA THR A 338 4.54 -0.47 -11.60
C THR A 338 3.18 -0.73 -12.24
N GLU A 339 2.78 0.08 -13.23
CA GLU A 339 1.52 -0.15 -13.94
C GLU A 339 1.58 -1.42 -14.80
N VAL A 340 2.71 -1.70 -15.45
CA VAL A 340 2.92 -2.98 -16.18
C VAL A 340 2.80 -4.18 -15.22
N ILE A 341 3.41 -4.11 -14.03
CA ILE A 341 3.30 -5.19 -13.03
C ILE A 341 1.85 -5.42 -12.63
N LYS A 342 1.06 -4.35 -12.46
CA LYS A 342 -0.36 -4.45 -12.14
C LYS A 342 -1.16 -5.11 -13.26
N THR A 343 -0.86 -4.80 -14.52
CA THR A 343 -1.45 -5.48 -15.69
C THR A 343 -1.12 -6.98 -15.67
N VAL A 344 0.15 -7.33 -15.47
CA VAL A 344 0.60 -8.74 -15.39
C VAL A 344 -0.10 -9.47 -14.24
N LEU A 345 -0.22 -8.85 -13.06
CA LEU A 345 -0.96 -9.44 -11.93
C LEU A 345 -2.43 -9.72 -12.28
N THR A 346 -3.06 -8.82 -13.03
CA THR A 346 -4.45 -8.99 -13.49
C THR A 346 -4.56 -10.15 -14.48
N GLU A 347 -3.61 -10.28 -15.41
CA GLU A 347 -3.57 -11.43 -16.33
C GLU A 347 -3.34 -12.75 -15.61
N VAL A 348 -2.41 -12.80 -14.64
CA VAL A 348 -2.17 -13.99 -13.82
C VAL A 348 -3.44 -14.39 -13.07
N GLN A 349 -4.19 -13.42 -12.53
CA GLN A 349 -5.47 -13.69 -11.87
C GLN A 349 -6.51 -14.27 -12.85
N ASN A 350 -6.57 -13.77 -14.08
CA ASN A 350 -7.44 -14.31 -15.12
C ASN A 350 -7.03 -15.74 -15.51
N TYR A 351 -5.73 -16.01 -15.70
CA TYR A 351 -5.24 -17.38 -15.96
C TYR A 351 -5.57 -18.34 -14.80
N SER A 352 -5.45 -17.89 -13.55
CA SER A 352 -5.85 -18.67 -12.40
C SER A 352 -7.32 -19.06 -12.45
N GLN A 353 -8.22 -18.16 -12.87
CA GLN A 353 -9.64 -18.50 -13.03
C GLN A 353 -9.87 -19.49 -14.17
N THR A 354 -9.16 -19.35 -15.28
CA THR A 354 -9.23 -20.30 -16.40
C THR A 354 -8.76 -21.69 -15.97
N LEU A 355 -7.70 -21.78 -15.17
CA LEU A 355 -7.23 -23.06 -14.61
C LEU A 355 -8.24 -23.70 -13.65
N ILE A 356 -8.94 -22.90 -12.83
CA ILE A 356 -10.04 -23.40 -11.99
C ILE A 356 -11.15 -23.99 -12.86
N LYS A 357 -11.57 -23.30 -13.93
CA LYS A 357 -12.58 -23.81 -14.87
C LYS A 357 -12.12 -25.10 -15.56
N LEU A 358 -10.87 -25.14 -16.01
CA LEU A 358 -10.28 -26.34 -16.61
C LEU A 358 -10.30 -27.52 -15.63
N ALA A 359 -9.96 -27.29 -14.36
CA ALA A 359 -10.01 -28.32 -13.33
C ALA A 359 -11.45 -28.85 -13.13
N GLU A 360 -12.44 -27.97 -13.19
CA GLU A 360 -13.86 -28.34 -13.11
C GLU A 360 -14.32 -29.16 -14.33
N GLU A 361 -13.89 -28.79 -15.54
CA GLU A 361 -14.14 -29.55 -16.76
C GLU A 361 -13.48 -30.94 -16.73
N ILE A 362 -12.23 -31.03 -16.25
CA ILE A 362 -11.54 -32.32 -16.07
C ILE A 362 -12.31 -33.18 -15.07
N ASN A 363 -12.77 -32.61 -13.97
CA ASN A 363 -13.55 -33.36 -12.98
C ASN A 363 -14.87 -33.89 -13.56
N ASN A 364 -15.56 -33.08 -14.37
CA ASN A 364 -16.77 -33.52 -15.07
C ASN A 364 -16.48 -34.63 -16.09
N THR A 365 -15.41 -34.48 -16.87
CA THR A 365 -14.96 -35.49 -17.84
C THR A 365 -14.60 -36.80 -17.14
N ASN A 366 -13.96 -36.72 -15.96
CA ASN A 366 -13.63 -37.90 -15.16
C ASN A 366 -14.89 -38.61 -14.64
N LYS A 367 -15.91 -37.87 -14.19
CA LYS A 367 -17.22 -38.45 -13.82
C LYS A 367 -17.86 -39.18 -15.01
N THR A 368 -17.87 -38.57 -16.20
CA THR A 368 -18.37 -39.22 -17.42
C THR A 368 -17.55 -40.47 -17.75
N SER A 369 -16.23 -40.43 -17.59
CA SER A 369 -15.36 -41.59 -17.83
C SER A 369 -15.69 -42.75 -16.89
N ILE A 370 -15.96 -42.46 -15.61
CA ILE A 370 -16.43 -43.46 -14.64
C ILE A 370 -17.76 -44.08 -15.09
N GLN A 371 -18.71 -43.26 -15.56
CA GLN A 371 -19.99 -43.76 -16.08
C GLN A 371 -19.82 -44.66 -17.31
N VAL A 372 -18.93 -44.30 -18.24
CA VAL A 372 -18.62 -45.14 -19.41
C VAL A 372 -17.99 -46.46 -18.98
N LEU A 373 -17.10 -46.44 -17.98
CA LEU A 373 -16.48 -47.65 -17.43
C LEU A 373 -17.54 -48.59 -16.83
N ASP A 374 -18.47 -48.05 -16.05
CA ASP A 374 -19.58 -48.81 -15.45
C ASP A 374 -20.49 -49.42 -16.54
N LEU A 375 -20.81 -48.65 -17.57
CA LEU A 375 -21.60 -49.13 -18.71
C LEU A 375 -20.86 -50.22 -19.50
N HIS A 376 -19.54 -50.10 -19.68
CA HIS A 376 -18.73 -51.13 -20.31
C HIS A 376 -18.71 -52.42 -19.48
N GLN A 377 -18.57 -52.30 -18.16
CA GLN A 377 -18.60 -53.44 -17.25
C GLN A 377 -19.97 -54.14 -17.26
N ASN A 378 -21.07 -53.37 -17.27
CA ASN A 378 -22.41 -53.92 -17.42
C ASN A 378 -22.58 -54.66 -18.76
N ASN A 379 -22.12 -54.06 -19.87
CA ASN A 379 -22.15 -54.72 -21.18
C ASN A 379 -21.32 -56.00 -21.21
N GLN A 380 -20.15 -56.04 -20.56
CA GLN A 380 -19.36 -57.27 -20.44
C GLN A 380 -20.09 -58.36 -19.66
N ASN A 381 -20.79 -58.00 -18.57
CA ASN A 381 -21.62 -58.94 -17.83
C ASN A 381 -22.75 -59.49 -18.70
N LEU A 382 -23.47 -58.63 -19.43
CA LEU A 382 -24.52 -59.04 -20.36
C LEU A 382 -23.98 -59.96 -21.47
N LEU A 383 -22.82 -59.65 -22.04
CA LEU A 383 -22.18 -60.52 -23.04
C LEU A 383 -21.79 -61.89 -22.46
N THR A 384 -21.36 -61.93 -21.21
CA THR A 384 -21.06 -63.19 -20.49
C THR A 384 -22.31 -64.05 -20.34
N GLU A 385 -23.50 -63.45 -20.23
CA GLU A 385 -24.78 -64.18 -20.19
C GLU A 385 -25.29 -64.55 -21.60
N ILE A 386 -25.15 -63.66 -22.59
CA ILE A 386 -25.68 -63.85 -23.96
C ILE A 386 -24.87 -64.88 -24.75
N ILE A 387 -23.54 -64.89 -24.64
CA ILE A 387 -22.68 -65.81 -25.42
C ILE A 387 -23.06 -67.29 -25.17
N PRO A 388 -23.20 -67.76 -23.93
CA PRO A 388 -23.66 -69.12 -23.64
C PRO A 388 -25.06 -69.41 -24.19
N GLN A 389 -25.98 -68.43 -24.12
CA GLN A 389 -27.34 -68.60 -24.66
C GLN A 389 -27.32 -68.74 -26.19
N LEU A 390 -26.51 -67.95 -26.90
CA LEU A 390 -26.31 -68.09 -28.34
C LEU A 390 -25.70 -69.44 -28.69
N GLN A 391 -24.69 -69.91 -27.94
CA GLN A 391 -24.12 -71.25 -28.13
C GLN A 391 -25.16 -72.35 -27.89
N GLN A 392 -25.98 -72.23 -26.84
CA GLN A 392 -27.06 -73.17 -26.57
C GLN A 392 -28.13 -73.16 -27.68
N GLY A 393 -28.48 -71.98 -28.20
CA GLY A 393 -29.37 -71.81 -29.33
C GLY A 393 -28.82 -72.47 -30.60
N ALA A 394 -27.53 -72.24 -30.91
CA ALA A 394 -26.83 -72.88 -32.02
C ALA A 394 -26.82 -74.41 -31.89
N ASN A 395 -26.49 -74.95 -30.72
CA ASN A 395 -26.53 -76.40 -30.46
C ASN A 395 -27.94 -76.97 -30.59
N SER A 396 -28.97 -76.23 -30.19
CA SER A 396 -30.37 -76.63 -30.34
C SER A 396 -30.79 -76.62 -31.80
N TYR A 397 -30.35 -75.62 -32.56
CA TYR A 397 -30.55 -75.53 -34.00
C TYR A 397 -29.84 -76.68 -34.74
N GLU A 398 -28.58 -76.97 -34.43
CA GLU A 398 -27.84 -78.11 -34.97
C GLU A 398 -28.57 -79.43 -34.73
N LYS A 399 -29.07 -79.66 -33.50
CA LYS A 399 -29.91 -80.83 -33.19
C LYS A 399 -31.19 -80.88 -34.03
N ALA A 400 -31.82 -79.73 -34.28
CA ALA A 400 -33.02 -79.66 -35.12
C ALA A 400 -32.69 -79.97 -36.59
N VAL A 401 -31.58 -79.45 -37.11
CA VAL A 401 -31.07 -79.76 -38.46
C VAL A 401 -30.79 -81.25 -38.60
N ASN A 402 -30.09 -81.86 -37.65
CA ASN A 402 -29.81 -83.31 -37.67
C ASN A 402 -31.09 -84.15 -37.63
N LYS A 403 -32.11 -83.74 -36.85
CA LYS A 403 -33.43 -84.39 -36.86
C LYS A 403 -34.16 -84.22 -38.19
N LEU A 404 -34.03 -83.07 -38.84
CA LEU A 404 -34.62 -82.80 -40.14
C LEU A 404 -33.95 -83.67 -41.22
N ASP A 405 -32.63 -83.84 -41.14
CA ASP A 405 -31.88 -84.71 -42.04
C ASP A 405 -32.26 -86.18 -41.87
N ASP A 406 -32.36 -86.66 -40.63
CA ASP A 406 -32.87 -88.01 -40.32
C ASP A 406 -34.33 -88.21 -40.76
N LEU A 407 -35.17 -87.18 -40.67
CA LEU A 407 -36.53 -87.22 -41.21
C LEU A 407 -36.51 -87.32 -42.74
N ASN A 408 -35.66 -86.53 -43.39
CA ASN A 408 -35.50 -86.52 -44.85
C ASN A 408 -35.03 -87.89 -45.35
N GLN A 409 -34.07 -88.50 -44.66
CA GLN A 409 -33.58 -89.85 -44.96
C GLN A 409 -34.69 -90.89 -44.80
N ARG A 410 -35.46 -90.85 -43.69
CA ARG A 410 -36.63 -91.74 -43.50
C ARG A 410 -37.71 -91.57 -44.56
N VAL A 411 -37.94 -90.34 -45.03
CA VAL A 411 -38.86 -90.06 -46.15
C VAL A 411 -38.32 -90.68 -47.43
N SER A 412 -37.03 -90.51 -47.73
CA SER A 412 -36.37 -91.12 -48.89
C SER A 412 -36.43 -92.65 -48.87
N ASP A 413 -36.17 -93.27 -47.72
CA ASP A 413 -36.29 -94.73 -47.55
C ASP A 413 -37.72 -95.21 -47.78
N LYS A 414 -38.74 -94.47 -47.33
CA LYS A 414 -40.15 -94.77 -47.63
C LYS A 414 -40.46 -94.67 -49.12
N PHE A 415 -39.91 -93.68 -49.83
CA PHE A 415 -40.06 -93.61 -51.28
C PHE A 415 -39.42 -94.83 -51.97
N ASN A 416 -38.22 -95.25 -51.56
CA ASN A 416 -37.59 -96.46 -52.08
C ASN A 416 -38.43 -97.71 -51.81
N ASN A 417 -39.01 -97.83 -50.62
CA ASN A 417 -39.93 -98.93 -50.29
C ASN A 417 -41.22 -98.90 -51.13
N PHE A 418 -41.75 -97.71 -51.45
CA PHE A 418 -42.88 -97.61 -52.38
C PHE A 418 -42.50 -98.02 -53.80
N ASP A 419 -41.30 -97.70 -54.28
CA ASP A 419 -40.83 -98.13 -55.59
C ASP A 419 -40.67 -99.67 -55.66
N GLN A 420 -40.18 -100.28 -54.57
CA GLN A 420 -40.18 -101.73 -54.41
C GLN A 420 -41.60 -102.32 -54.40
N LEU A 421 -42.56 -101.68 -53.70
CA LEU A 421 -43.96 -102.10 -53.70
C LEU A 421 -44.57 -102.03 -55.11
N ILE A 422 -44.33 -100.93 -55.83
CA ILE A 422 -44.77 -100.76 -57.23
C ILE A 422 -44.20 -101.89 -58.08
N THR A 423 -42.90 -102.16 -57.98
CA THR A 423 -42.23 -103.24 -58.71
C THR A 423 -42.87 -104.60 -58.40
N ALA A 424 -43.12 -104.90 -57.13
CA ALA A 424 -43.79 -106.14 -56.72
C ALA A 424 -45.23 -106.24 -57.23
N MET A 425 -45.99 -105.14 -57.22
CA MET A 425 -47.35 -105.10 -57.79
C MET A 425 -47.34 -105.28 -59.31
N THR A 426 -46.39 -104.68 -60.02
CA THR A 426 -46.22 -104.90 -61.48
C THR A 426 -45.92 -106.36 -61.76
N GLN A 427 -45.06 -107.00 -60.96
CA GLN A 427 -44.72 -108.40 -61.11
C GLN A 427 -45.91 -109.33 -60.80
N LEU A 428 -46.70 -109.01 -59.77
CA LEU A 428 -47.95 -109.71 -59.49
C LEU A 428 -48.95 -109.57 -60.64
N LEU A 429 -49.06 -108.38 -61.23
CA LEU A 429 -49.97 -108.12 -62.35
C LEU A 429 -49.55 -108.90 -63.61
N GLU A 430 -48.25 -109.02 -63.88
CA GLU A 430 -47.74 -109.86 -64.97
C GLU A 430 -47.98 -111.36 -64.69
N ASN A 431 -47.82 -111.79 -63.44
CA ASN A 431 -48.15 -113.17 -63.03
C ASN A 431 -49.64 -113.47 -63.23
N VAL A 432 -50.54 -112.56 -62.82
CA VAL A 432 -51.99 -112.70 -63.03
C VAL A 432 -52.34 -112.73 -64.51
N LYS A 433 -51.71 -111.88 -65.33
CA LYS A 433 -51.90 -111.86 -66.78
C LYS A 433 -51.44 -113.17 -67.42
N THR A 434 -50.28 -113.69 -67.01
CA THR A 434 -49.76 -114.99 -67.47
C THR A 434 -50.72 -116.12 -67.11
N TYR A 435 -51.13 -116.19 -65.85
CA TYR A 435 -52.08 -117.20 -65.37
C TYR A 435 -53.42 -117.13 -66.10
N THR A 436 -53.95 -115.92 -66.33
CA THR A 436 -55.20 -115.72 -67.08
C THR A 436 -55.06 -116.13 -68.53
N THR A 437 -53.92 -115.86 -69.17
CA THR A 437 -53.61 -116.30 -70.54
C THR A 437 -53.54 -117.83 -70.64
N GLU A 438 -52.88 -118.49 -69.68
CA GLU A 438 -52.87 -119.96 -69.58
C GLU A 438 -54.26 -120.55 -69.34
N LEU A 439 -55.08 -119.92 -68.49
CA LEU A 439 -56.46 -120.33 -68.24
C LEU A 439 -57.32 -120.22 -69.50
N ILE A 440 -57.22 -119.11 -70.24
CA ILE A 440 -57.91 -118.93 -71.52
C ILE A 440 -57.47 -120.00 -72.52
N SER A 441 -56.17 -120.29 -72.61
CA SER A 441 -55.63 -121.37 -73.45
C SER A 441 -56.21 -122.75 -73.07
N LYS A 442 -56.21 -123.09 -71.77
CA LYS A 442 -56.80 -124.35 -71.28
C LYS A 442 -58.28 -124.45 -71.62
N VAL A 443 -59.06 -123.40 -71.34
CA VAL A 443 -60.50 -123.37 -71.64
C VAL A 443 -60.76 -123.49 -73.14
N ALA A 444 -59.98 -122.80 -73.99
CA ALA A 444 -60.09 -122.93 -75.44
C ALA A 444 -59.84 -124.38 -75.90
N THR A 445 -58.79 -125.02 -75.38
CA THR A 445 -58.44 -126.41 -75.68
C THR A 445 -59.55 -127.38 -75.23
N GLU A 446 -60.08 -127.20 -74.02
CA GLU A 446 -61.17 -128.04 -73.48
C GLU A 446 -62.48 -127.87 -74.27
N THR A 447 -62.76 -126.64 -74.71
CA THR A 447 -63.92 -126.32 -75.56
C THR A 447 -63.80 -126.99 -76.93
N GLU A 448 -62.59 -126.99 -77.52
CA GLU A 448 -62.32 -127.65 -78.79
C GLU A 448 -62.43 -129.18 -78.67
N ASN A 449 -61.90 -129.77 -77.59
CA ASN A 449 -62.06 -131.20 -77.29
C ASN A 449 -63.54 -131.59 -77.08
N SER A 450 -64.31 -130.76 -76.38
CA SER A 450 -65.75 -130.96 -76.20
C SER A 450 -66.51 -130.85 -77.52
N SER A 451 -66.11 -129.91 -78.39
CA SER A 451 -66.68 -129.76 -79.73
C SER A 451 -66.41 -131.00 -80.58
N GLN A 452 -65.19 -131.54 -80.57
CA GLN A 452 -64.87 -132.80 -81.25
C GLN A 452 -65.68 -133.99 -80.72
N SER A 453 -65.87 -134.07 -79.40
CA SER A 453 -66.67 -135.13 -78.77
C SER A 453 -68.16 -135.04 -79.15
N LEU A 454 -68.70 -133.82 -79.31
CA LEU A 454 -70.07 -133.62 -79.81
C LEU A 454 -70.20 -133.99 -81.29
N ILE A 455 -69.16 -133.72 -82.10
CA ILE A 455 -69.12 -134.15 -83.50
C ILE A 455 -69.13 -135.69 -83.60
N SER A 456 -68.33 -136.39 -82.79
CA SER A 456 -68.34 -137.86 -82.79
C SER A 456 -69.68 -138.44 -82.33
N LEU A 457 -70.32 -137.85 -81.31
CA LEU A 457 -71.64 -138.28 -80.85
C LEU A 457 -72.72 -138.05 -81.93
N ALA A 458 -72.63 -136.95 -82.68
CA ALA A 458 -73.55 -136.67 -83.79
C ALA A 458 -73.40 -137.71 -84.93
N GLU A 459 -72.19 -138.18 -85.22
CA GLU A 459 -71.97 -139.28 -86.17
C GLU A 459 -72.55 -140.61 -85.66
N GLU A 460 -72.42 -140.88 -84.37
CA GLU A 460 -72.94 -142.10 -83.73
C GLU A 460 -74.47 -142.15 -83.74
N ILE A 461 -75.14 -141.02 -83.47
CA ILE A 461 -76.60 -140.87 -83.58
C ILE A 461 -77.06 -141.08 -85.03
N LYS A 462 -76.29 -140.59 -86.01
CA LYS A 462 -76.59 -140.80 -87.44
C LYS A 462 -76.53 -142.28 -87.82
N ALA A 463 -75.55 -143.02 -87.30
CA ALA A 463 -75.43 -144.47 -87.49
C ALA A 463 -76.58 -145.24 -86.81
N MET A 464 -76.93 -144.88 -85.56
CA MET A 464 -78.07 -145.47 -84.85
C MET A 464 -79.40 -145.27 -85.59
N ASN A 465 -79.61 -144.09 -86.19
CA ASN A 465 -80.83 -143.81 -86.93
C ASN A 465 -80.94 -144.68 -88.20
N GLN A 466 -79.82 -144.96 -88.88
CA GLN A 466 -79.81 -145.92 -90.01
C GLN A 466 -80.16 -147.35 -89.56
N THR A 467 -79.71 -147.77 -88.37
CA THR A 467 -80.03 -149.08 -87.79
C THR A 467 -81.50 -149.19 -87.37
N SER A 468 -82.08 -148.14 -86.79
CA SER A 468 -83.52 -148.10 -86.46
C SER A 468 -84.43 -148.20 -87.69
N ILE A 469 -84.02 -147.63 -88.83
CA ILE A 469 -84.77 -147.76 -90.09
C ILE A 469 -84.76 -149.21 -90.60
N GLN A 470 -83.65 -149.96 -90.44
CA GLN A 470 -83.58 -151.39 -90.80
C GLN A 470 -84.42 -152.29 -89.88
N VAL A 471 -84.57 -151.93 -88.60
CA VAL A 471 -85.40 -152.69 -87.64
C VAL A 471 -86.89 -152.48 -87.87
N LEU A 472 -87.32 -151.29 -88.32
CA LEU A 472 -88.72 -151.01 -88.64
C LEU A 472 -89.23 -151.81 -89.86
N ASP A 473 -88.39 -152.07 -90.87
CA ASP A 473 -88.73 -152.92 -92.02
C ASP A 473 -88.88 -154.41 -91.65
N LEU A 474 -88.20 -154.88 -90.59
CA LEU A 474 -88.25 -156.28 -90.13
C LEU A 474 -89.48 -156.59 -89.25
N HIS A 475 -90.09 -155.59 -88.60
CA HIS A 475 -91.23 -155.79 -87.71
C HIS A 475 -92.60 -155.83 -88.41
N GLN A 476 -92.70 -155.33 -89.64
CA GLN A 476 -93.95 -155.40 -90.42
C GLN A 476 -94.21 -156.80 -91.04
N ASN A 477 -93.23 -157.72 -91.02
CA ASN A 477 -93.28 -158.98 -91.78
C ASN A 477 -93.66 -160.25 -90.97
N ASN A 478 -93.80 -160.19 -89.64
CA ASN A 478 -93.94 -161.37 -88.77
C ASN A 478 -95.31 -161.48 -88.06
N GLN A 479 -96.40 -161.23 -88.81
CA GLN A 479 -97.79 -161.23 -88.34
C GLN A 479 -98.56 -162.57 -88.53
N ASN A 480 -97.95 -163.74 -88.73
CA ASN A 480 -98.73 -164.99 -88.97
C ASN A 480 -98.15 -166.27 -88.30
N LEU A 481 -98.97 -166.93 -87.45
CA LEU A 481 -98.93 -168.33 -86.88
C LEU A 481 -98.64 -168.44 -85.33
N ARG A 482 -99.61 -168.26 -84.39
CA ARG A 482 -100.62 -169.19 -83.73
C ARG A 482 -100.06 -170.19 -82.66
N PHE A 483 -100.69 -170.65 -81.55
CA PHE A 483 -101.80 -170.37 -80.58
C PHE A 483 -101.89 -171.60 -79.57
N TYR A 484 -102.50 -171.48 -78.34
CA TYR A 484 -102.89 -172.51 -77.29
C TYR A 484 -101.83 -172.99 -76.23
N ARG A 485 -102.05 -173.20 -74.88
CA ARG A 485 -103.18 -173.09 -73.90
C ARG A 485 -102.73 -173.33 -72.40
N SER A 486 -103.50 -172.79 -71.42
CA SER A 486 -103.83 -173.29 -70.04
C SER A 486 -103.09 -172.73 -68.77
N PRO A 487 -103.71 -172.72 -67.54
CA PRO A 487 -104.56 -171.63 -67.03
C PRO A 487 -104.29 -171.13 -65.57
N TYR A 488 -104.76 -169.90 -65.28
CA TYR A 488 -105.29 -169.34 -64.01
C TYR A 488 -104.61 -169.62 -62.65
N ASP A 489 -104.11 -168.57 -61.96
CA ASP A 489 -104.85 -167.91 -60.86
C ASP A 489 -104.19 -166.62 -60.29
N GLN A 490 -105.00 -165.55 -60.24
CA GLN A 490 -105.24 -164.62 -59.11
C GLN A 490 -104.12 -163.70 -58.56
N THR A 491 -104.16 -162.41 -58.91
CA THR A 491 -104.73 -161.26 -58.14
C THR A 491 -103.98 -160.87 -56.87
N SER A 492 -103.32 -159.71 -56.90
CA SER A 492 -103.41 -158.62 -55.90
C SER A 492 -102.47 -157.47 -56.31
N PHE A 493 -103.10 -156.31 -56.56
CA PHE A 493 -102.69 -154.91 -56.50
C PHE A 493 -101.30 -154.44 -56.97
#